data_AF-A0A522CYK9-F1
#
_entry.id   AF-A0A522CYK9-F1
#
_cell.length_a   1.000
_cell.length_b   1.000
_cell.length_c   1.000
_cell.angle_alpha   90.00
_cell.angle_beta   90.00
_cell.angle_gamma   90.00
#
_symmetry.space_group_name_H-M   'P 1'
#
loop_
_entity.id
_entity.type
_entity.pdbx_description
1 polymer ?
#
loop_
_entity_poly.entity_id
_entity_poly.type
_entity_poly.pdbx_seq_one_letter_code
_entity_poly.pdbx_strand_id
1 'polypeptide(L)'
;MDLDQAATPCLPESRRPSGSPGWRPREQGVADPLRSHGPRSARTRSRRASCRYILWRFPALRWTPCRPRHRVRNMCNLYSNNASLPDLVRQFQELLGLDLVLSAGDATLANQPWATESVWPRYQGLFVRPIDPANPSAGLEPAVGRWGVVPFFHKGPAKDWKAATNNCRSEEMHEKATFRQILKEKRCIIPATHFVEHTGPKGRMTKHAISPADGSPLFLAGLWARHTWQGETTESYTMLMQGVTDACDMVRFHDRQPVFLDRESARIWLDLSADYRSVLKPPGSRVLAFDPPEPVAA
;
A
#
# COMPACT_ATOMS: atom_id res chain seq x y z
N MET A 1 -67.72 -18.17 -1.41
CA MET A 1 -66.66 -17.16 -1.23
C MET A 1 -65.34 -17.90 -1.40
N ASP A 2 -65.01 -18.41 -2.58
CA ASP A 2 -64.84 -17.77 -3.89
C ASP A 2 -63.63 -16.82 -3.96
N LEU A 3 -62.75 -17.13 -4.92
CA LEU A 3 -61.66 -16.33 -5.53
C LEU A 3 -60.38 -16.14 -4.68
N ASP A 4 -59.14 -16.27 -5.19
CA ASP A 4 -58.68 -16.51 -6.56
C ASP A 4 -57.22 -16.99 -6.56
N GLN A 5 -56.90 -17.86 -7.51
CA GLN A 5 -55.53 -18.17 -7.94
C GLN A 5 -55.05 -17.07 -8.90
N ALA A 6 -53.82 -16.58 -8.74
CA ALA A 6 -53.17 -15.78 -9.78
C ALA A 6 -51.75 -16.29 -10.04
N ALA A 7 -51.63 -17.04 -11.13
CA ALA A 7 -50.39 -17.44 -11.76
C ALA A 7 -49.68 -16.22 -12.36
N THR A 8 -48.35 -16.17 -12.21
CA THR A 8 -47.48 -15.20 -12.89
C THR A 8 -47.02 -15.79 -14.23
N PRO A 9 -47.20 -15.11 -15.37
CA PRO A 9 -46.83 -15.66 -16.67
C PRO A 9 -45.34 -15.47 -16.99
N CYS A 10 -44.73 -16.56 -17.47
CA CYS A 10 -43.45 -16.59 -18.17
C CYS A 10 -43.45 -15.68 -19.41
N LEU A 11 -42.42 -14.85 -19.56
CA LEU A 11 -42.09 -14.18 -20.82
C LEU A 11 -41.05 -15.01 -21.60
N PRO A 12 -41.21 -15.15 -22.93
CA PRO A 12 -40.36 -16.00 -23.75
C PRO A 12 -39.04 -15.32 -24.16
N GLU A 13 -37.98 -16.14 -24.18
CA GLU A 13 -36.69 -15.88 -24.81
C GLU A 13 -36.85 -15.63 -26.32
N SER A 14 -36.28 -14.53 -26.82
CA SER A 14 -36.08 -14.32 -28.26
C SER A 14 -34.59 -14.30 -28.62
N ARG A 15 -34.15 -15.49 -29.06
CA ARG A 15 -33.22 -15.81 -30.15
C ARG A 15 -32.19 -14.75 -30.60
N ARG A 16 -30.92 -15.14 -30.44
CA ARG A 16 -29.75 -14.68 -31.20
C ARG A 16 -29.89 -14.99 -32.69
N PRO A 17 -29.32 -14.15 -33.58
CA PRO A 17 -28.85 -14.61 -34.88
C PRO A 17 -27.33 -14.84 -34.86
N SER A 18 -26.97 -16.06 -35.25
CA SER A 18 -25.68 -16.48 -35.77
C SER A 18 -25.28 -15.69 -37.02
N GLY A 19 -23.99 -15.34 -37.14
CA GLY A 19 -23.46 -14.76 -38.37
C GLY A 19 -21.98 -14.39 -38.30
N SER A 20 -21.10 -15.39 -38.41
CA SER A 20 -19.76 -15.21 -39.01
C SER A 20 -19.75 -16.11 -40.24
N PRO A 21 -19.23 -15.65 -41.39
CA PRO A 21 -17.85 -16.04 -41.72
C PRO A 21 -17.11 -14.99 -42.58
N GLY A 22 -15.77 -14.97 -42.53
CA GLY A 22 -15.02 -14.20 -43.51
C GLY A 22 -13.55 -13.95 -43.19
N TRP A 23 -12.76 -15.03 -43.11
CA TRP A 23 -11.31 -14.95 -43.24
C TRP A 23 -10.97 -14.86 -44.74
N ARG A 24 -10.24 -13.83 -45.17
CA ARG A 24 -9.32 -13.93 -46.33
C ARG A 24 -8.03 -13.15 -46.05
N PRO A 25 -6.86 -13.70 -46.43
CA PRO A 25 -5.55 -13.11 -46.16
C PRO A 25 -4.90 -12.47 -47.41
N ARG A 26 -3.79 -11.78 -47.14
CA ARG A 26 -2.65 -11.40 -48.01
C ARG A 26 -2.83 -10.19 -48.93
N GLU A 27 -1.90 -9.25 -48.77
CA GLU A 27 -0.85 -8.82 -49.72
C GLU A 27 0.18 -8.07 -48.85
N GLN A 28 1.43 -8.50 -48.62
CA GLN A 28 2.60 -8.68 -49.50
C GLN A 28 2.89 -7.52 -50.46
N GLY A 29 4.03 -6.88 -50.22
CA GLY A 29 4.71 -5.95 -51.11
C GLY A 29 4.96 -4.60 -50.43
N VAL A 30 6.14 -3.98 -50.44
CA VAL A 30 7.43 -4.25 -51.07
C VAL A 30 8.46 -3.47 -50.24
N ALA A 31 9.60 -4.09 -49.93
CA ALA A 31 10.81 -3.37 -49.57
C ALA A 31 11.57 -3.07 -50.86
N ASP A 32 12.08 -1.85 -51.07
CA ASP A 32 13.46 -1.62 -51.53
C ASP A 32 13.85 -0.11 -51.48
N PRO A 33 15.12 0.27 -51.73
CA PRO A 33 15.89 1.06 -50.78
C PRO A 33 16.25 2.42 -51.38
N LEU A 34 17.02 3.26 -50.67
CA LEU A 34 18.02 4.10 -51.33
C LEU A 34 19.07 4.58 -50.32
N ARG A 35 20.32 4.22 -50.64
CA ARG A 35 21.56 4.69 -50.02
C ARG A 35 21.89 6.12 -50.46
N SER A 36 22.54 6.88 -49.60
CA SER A 36 23.69 7.76 -49.92
C SER A 36 24.35 8.19 -48.60
N HIS A 37 25.56 7.71 -48.28
CA HIS A 37 26.90 8.24 -48.62
C HIS A 37 27.30 9.60 -47.99
N GLY A 38 27.96 9.52 -46.82
CA GLY A 38 29.17 10.28 -46.41
C GLY A 38 29.10 11.82 -46.24
N PRO A 39 30.13 12.49 -45.67
CA PRO A 39 31.49 12.00 -45.40
C PRO A 39 32.00 12.19 -43.96
N ARG A 40 33.15 11.55 -43.72
CA ARG A 40 34.01 11.63 -42.54
C ARG A 40 34.81 12.95 -42.50
N SER A 41 35.04 13.46 -41.29
CA SER A 41 36.23 14.23 -40.89
C SER A 41 36.30 14.16 -39.35
N ALA A 42 37.39 14.37 -38.62
CA ALA A 42 38.83 14.30 -38.82
C ALA A 42 39.37 14.30 -37.37
N ARG A 43 40.21 13.32 -37.01
CA ARG A 43 40.81 13.25 -35.66
C ARG A 43 41.86 14.34 -35.51
N THR A 44 41.72 15.21 -34.51
CA THR A 44 42.78 16.09 -34.04
C THR A 44 43.45 15.49 -32.79
N ARG A 45 44.76 15.26 -32.91
CA ARG A 45 45.69 14.89 -31.83
C ARG A 45 45.97 16.14 -31.00
N SER A 46 45.65 16.13 -29.70
CA SER A 46 46.24 17.08 -28.75
C SER A 46 47.23 16.36 -27.84
N ARG A 47 48.42 16.94 -27.72
CA ARG A 47 49.56 16.45 -26.95
C ARG A 47 49.30 16.70 -25.46
N ARG A 48 49.42 15.67 -24.63
CA ARG A 48 49.37 15.79 -23.16
C ARG A 48 50.71 16.35 -22.65
N ALA A 49 50.65 17.49 -21.97
CA ALA A 49 51.73 17.98 -21.12
C ALA A 49 51.71 17.21 -19.79
N SER A 50 52.86 16.65 -19.42
CA SER A 50 53.09 15.94 -18.16
C SER A 50 53.33 16.95 -17.03
N CYS A 51 52.41 17.03 -16.08
CA CYS A 51 52.61 17.73 -14.81
C CYS A 51 52.87 16.67 -13.72
N ARG A 52 54.07 16.70 -13.14
CA ARG A 52 54.50 15.82 -12.04
C ARG A 52 53.86 16.32 -10.75
N TYR A 53 53.02 15.49 -10.12
CA TYR A 53 52.58 15.70 -8.74
C TYR A 53 53.31 14.72 -7.82
N ILE A 54 53.97 15.30 -6.83
CA ILE A 54 54.62 14.62 -5.71
C ILE A 54 53.53 14.05 -4.80
N LEU A 55 53.43 12.72 -4.70
CA LEU A 55 52.52 12.03 -3.79
C LEU A 55 53.13 11.94 -2.40
N TRP A 56 52.61 12.74 -1.47
CA TRP A 56 52.76 12.48 -0.03
C TRP A 56 51.89 11.28 0.35
N ARG A 57 52.53 10.20 0.84
CA ARG A 57 51.84 9.02 1.39
C ARG A 57 51.33 9.33 2.80
N PHE A 58 50.02 9.53 2.96
CA PHE A 58 49.36 9.38 4.25
C PHE A 58 48.88 7.92 4.38
N PRO A 59 49.01 7.28 5.57
CA PRO A 59 48.50 5.92 5.76
C PRO A 59 46.97 5.92 5.66
N ALA A 60 46.45 5.06 4.78
CA ALA A 60 45.03 4.85 4.59
C ALA A 60 44.40 4.30 5.88
N LEU A 61 43.63 5.14 6.57
CA LEU A 61 42.61 4.69 7.52
C LEU A 61 41.60 3.85 6.73
N ARG A 62 41.65 2.53 6.94
CA ARG A 62 40.65 1.59 6.42
C ARG A 62 39.30 1.95 7.06
N TRP A 63 38.48 2.66 6.29
CA TRP A 63 37.04 2.69 6.52
C TRP A 63 36.50 1.28 6.29
N THR A 64 36.33 0.51 7.36
CA THR A 64 35.42 -0.63 7.34
C THR A 64 34.00 -0.08 7.31
N PRO A 65 33.22 -0.26 6.23
CA PRO A 65 31.80 0.05 6.28
C PRO A 65 31.18 -0.83 7.37
N CYS A 66 30.59 -0.19 8.37
CA CYS A 66 29.80 -0.87 9.37
C CYS A 66 28.61 -1.50 8.64
N ARG A 67 28.71 -2.80 8.33
CA ARG A 67 27.57 -3.56 7.82
C ARG A 67 26.51 -3.53 8.93
N PRO A 68 25.27 -3.11 8.67
CA PRO A 68 24.19 -3.33 9.64
C PRO A 68 24.10 -4.84 9.85
N ARG A 69 24.55 -5.29 11.02
CA ARG A 69 24.28 -6.64 11.50
C ARG A 69 22.82 -6.64 11.93
N HIS A 70 22.13 -7.75 11.69
CA HIS A 70 20.73 -8.02 12.03
C HIS A 70 19.69 -7.47 11.03
N ARG A 71 19.39 -8.24 9.98
CA ARG A 71 18.14 -8.09 9.20
C ARG A 71 17.05 -8.89 9.89
N VAL A 72 16.21 -8.25 10.69
CA VAL A 72 14.87 -8.78 10.98
C VAL A 72 14.15 -8.83 9.62
N ARG A 73 13.74 -10.03 9.18
CA ARG A 73 13.25 -10.27 7.81
C ARG A 73 11.74 -10.10 7.65
N ASN A 74 11.00 -10.03 8.75
CA ASN A 74 9.54 -10.01 8.71
C ASN A 74 9.06 -8.60 9.09
N MET A 75 8.46 -7.92 8.13
CA MET A 75 7.79 -6.63 8.33
C MET A 75 6.54 -6.78 9.21
N CYS A 76 6.03 -5.68 9.76
CA CYS A 76 4.77 -5.56 10.48
C CYS A 76 3.68 -6.53 9.98
N ASN A 77 3.39 -7.57 10.77
CA ASN A 77 2.38 -8.57 10.45
C ASN A 77 1.31 -8.66 11.53
N LEU A 78 1.16 -7.59 12.31
CA LEU A 78 0.14 -7.48 13.33
C LEU A 78 -0.06 -6.00 13.66
N TYR A 79 -1.32 -5.56 13.63
CA TYR A 79 -1.73 -4.29 14.17
C TYR A 79 -3.09 -4.45 14.85
N SER A 80 -3.50 -3.45 15.62
CA SER A 80 -4.78 -3.50 16.32
C SER A 80 -5.53 -2.19 16.15
N ASN A 81 -6.85 -2.24 16.26
CA ASN A 81 -7.69 -1.07 16.37
C ASN A 81 -8.83 -1.38 17.34
N ASN A 82 -8.81 -0.72 18.49
CA ASN A 82 -9.78 -0.92 19.56
C ASN A 82 -10.73 0.29 19.70
N ALA A 83 -10.72 1.23 18.73
CA ALA A 83 -11.56 2.41 18.78
C ALA A 83 -13.00 2.05 18.43
N SER A 84 -13.93 2.60 19.21
CA SER A 84 -15.36 2.53 18.89
C SER A 84 -15.68 3.34 17.64
N LEU A 85 -16.80 3.07 16.96
CA LEU A 85 -17.24 3.91 15.83
C LEU A 85 -17.37 5.40 16.19
N PRO A 86 -17.99 5.81 17.32
CA PRO A 86 -18.02 7.20 17.75
C PRO A 86 -16.61 7.80 17.95
N ASP A 87 -15.69 7.04 18.53
CA ASP A 87 -14.30 7.50 18.69
C ASP A 87 -13.60 7.67 17.34
N LEU A 88 -13.81 6.76 16.39
CA LEU A 88 -13.26 6.89 15.04
C LEU A 88 -13.76 8.15 14.35
N VAL A 89 -15.08 8.41 14.39
CA VAL A 89 -15.66 9.64 13.82
C VAL A 89 -15.00 10.87 14.44
N ARG A 90 -14.95 10.93 15.78
CA ARG A 90 -14.34 12.05 16.50
C ARG A 90 -12.86 12.21 16.17
N GLN A 91 -12.08 11.12 16.14
CA GLN A 91 -10.65 11.13 15.84
C GLN A 91 -10.37 11.63 14.42
N PHE A 92 -11.13 11.20 13.42
CA PHE A 92 -10.98 11.68 12.04
C PHE A 92 -11.29 13.18 11.93
N GLN A 93 -12.32 13.66 12.60
CA GLN A 93 -12.69 15.07 12.60
C GLN A 93 -11.67 15.93 13.36
N GLU A 94 -11.32 15.56 14.59
CA GLU A 94 -10.46 16.35 15.48
C GLU A 94 -8.98 16.29 15.09
N LEU A 95 -8.48 15.12 14.65
CA LEU A 95 -7.06 14.95 14.37
C LEU A 95 -6.75 15.20 12.89
N LEU A 96 -7.57 14.66 11.97
CA LEU A 96 -7.35 14.82 10.53
C LEU A 96 -8.15 15.96 9.89
N GLY A 97 -9.23 16.42 10.53
CA GLY A 97 -10.16 17.37 9.90
C GLY A 97 -10.76 16.80 8.63
N LEU A 98 -11.17 15.54 8.69
CA LEU A 98 -11.84 14.78 7.65
C LEU A 98 -13.12 14.20 8.25
N ASP A 99 -14.23 14.31 7.53
CA ASP A 99 -15.52 13.82 8.01
C ASP A 99 -15.68 12.34 7.65
N LEU A 100 -15.97 11.53 8.65
CA LEU A 100 -16.32 10.13 8.47
C LEU A 100 -17.85 9.99 8.43
N VAL A 101 -18.38 9.65 7.27
CA VAL A 101 -19.81 9.47 7.02
C VAL A 101 -20.17 8.02 7.28
N LEU A 102 -21.08 7.81 8.23
CA LEU A 102 -21.61 6.49 8.57
C LEU A 102 -22.95 6.30 7.83
N SER A 103 -22.94 5.46 6.79
CA SER A 103 -24.16 5.08 6.10
C SER A 103 -25.02 4.20 7.03
N ALA A 104 -26.18 4.71 7.43
CA ALA A 104 -27.13 3.94 8.25
C ALA A 104 -27.54 2.66 7.51
N GLY A 105 -27.30 1.50 8.12
CA GLY A 105 -27.70 0.19 7.57
C GLY A 105 -26.57 -0.68 7.03
N ASP A 106 -25.30 -0.26 7.12
CA ASP A 106 -24.18 -1.13 6.76
C ASP A 106 -24.00 -2.23 7.83
N ALA A 107 -24.61 -3.39 7.58
CA ALA A 107 -24.53 -4.57 8.45
C ALA A 107 -23.07 -5.03 8.70
N THR A 108 -22.13 -4.64 7.82
CA THR A 108 -20.70 -4.94 7.99
C THR A 108 -20.07 -4.13 9.12
N LEU A 109 -20.66 -2.99 9.48
CA LEU A 109 -20.21 -2.12 10.58
C LEU A 109 -20.93 -2.39 11.90
N ALA A 110 -22.13 -2.97 11.86
CA ALA A 110 -23.04 -3.10 12.99
C ALA A 110 -22.46 -3.90 14.18
N ASN A 111 -21.63 -4.91 13.91
CA ASN A 111 -20.98 -5.73 14.94
C ASN A 111 -19.52 -5.33 15.20
N GLN A 112 -19.05 -4.23 14.58
CA GLN A 112 -17.65 -3.78 14.64
C GLN A 112 -16.62 -4.92 14.51
N PRO A 113 -16.69 -5.76 13.45
CA PRO A 113 -15.83 -6.94 13.32
C PRO A 113 -14.33 -6.65 13.27
N TRP A 114 -13.92 -5.38 13.17
CA TRP A 114 -12.53 -4.94 13.26
C TRP A 114 -12.08 -4.53 14.67
N ALA A 115 -13.01 -4.33 15.61
CA ALA A 115 -12.72 -3.99 17.02
C ALA A 115 -12.17 -5.21 17.78
N THR A 116 -11.21 -5.86 17.14
CA THR A 116 -10.51 -7.04 17.60
C THR A 116 -9.17 -6.58 18.16
N GLU A 117 -8.69 -7.27 19.18
CA GLU A 117 -7.39 -6.99 19.77
C GLU A 117 -6.22 -7.18 18.80
N SER A 118 -6.42 -7.80 17.62
CA SER A 118 -5.33 -8.19 16.71
C SER A 118 -5.82 -8.49 15.29
N VAL A 119 -5.36 -7.69 14.32
CA VAL A 119 -5.55 -7.92 12.88
C VAL A 119 -4.29 -8.55 12.29
N TRP A 120 -4.43 -9.75 11.75
CA TRP A 120 -3.35 -10.52 11.13
C TRP A 120 -3.44 -10.49 9.59
N PRO A 121 -2.34 -10.80 8.87
CA PRO A 121 -2.39 -10.94 7.43
C PRO A 121 -3.50 -11.90 7.00
N ARG A 122 -4.32 -11.42 6.06
CA ARG A 122 -5.48 -12.08 5.45
C ARG A 122 -6.73 -12.10 6.33
N TYR A 123 -6.71 -11.49 7.51
CA TYR A 123 -7.92 -11.30 8.33
C TYR A 123 -8.68 -10.05 7.87
N GLN A 124 -9.93 -9.94 8.31
CA GLN A 124 -10.72 -8.74 8.12
C GLN A 124 -10.20 -7.63 9.03
N GLY A 125 -10.12 -6.40 8.51
CA GLY A 125 -9.83 -5.21 9.31
C GLY A 125 -10.38 -3.96 8.67
N LEU A 126 -10.36 -2.87 9.44
CA LEU A 126 -10.91 -1.58 9.05
C LEU A 126 -9.92 -0.78 8.21
N PHE A 127 -10.43 -0.18 7.15
CA PHE A 127 -9.79 0.92 6.44
C PHE A 127 -10.84 1.97 6.09
N VAL A 128 -10.41 3.20 5.86
CA VAL A 128 -11.28 4.35 5.56
C VAL A 128 -10.88 4.90 4.20
N ARG A 129 -11.87 5.14 3.33
CA ARG A 129 -11.65 5.62 1.95
C ARG A 129 -12.56 6.79 1.62
N PRO A 130 -12.22 7.61 0.61
CA PRO A 130 -13.15 8.61 0.08
C PRO A 130 -14.45 7.96 -0.41
N ILE A 131 -15.59 8.59 -0.13
CA ILE A 131 -16.87 8.25 -0.78
C ILE A 131 -16.76 8.53 -2.28
N ASP A 132 -16.22 9.70 -2.62
CA ASP A 132 -15.85 10.08 -3.96
C ASP A 132 -14.32 10.25 -4.06
N PRO A 133 -13.61 9.34 -4.77
CA PRO A 133 -12.17 9.46 -4.98
C PRO A 133 -11.74 10.75 -5.69
N ALA A 134 -12.63 11.40 -6.46
CA ALA A 134 -12.35 12.68 -7.11
C ALA A 134 -12.54 13.88 -6.17
N ASN A 135 -13.25 13.69 -5.05
CA ASN A 135 -13.50 14.73 -4.05
C ASN A 135 -13.45 14.15 -2.62
N PRO A 136 -12.26 13.90 -2.06
CA PRO A 136 -12.12 13.36 -0.70
C PRO A 136 -12.75 14.23 0.40
N SER A 137 -12.93 15.53 0.15
CA SER A 137 -13.64 16.44 1.06
C SER A 137 -15.15 16.24 1.11
N ALA A 138 -15.74 15.49 0.19
CA ALA A 138 -17.16 15.12 0.25
C ALA A 138 -17.47 14.17 1.42
N GLY A 139 -16.44 13.63 2.06
CA GLY A 139 -16.55 12.70 3.18
C GLY A 139 -15.86 11.37 2.88
N LEU A 140 -15.52 10.69 3.95
CA LEU A 140 -14.93 9.36 3.92
C LEU A 140 -15.94 8.34 4.43
N GLU A 141 -15.83 7.11 3.96
CA GLU A 141 -16.59 5.97 4.49
C GLU A 141 -15.64 4.92 5.08
N PRO A 142 -15.99 4.33 6.24
CA PRO A 142 -15.30 3.15 6.74
C PRO A 142 -15.70 1.92 5.93
N ALA A 143 -14.76 1.01 5.72
CA ALA A 143 -14.98 -0.26 5.05
C ALA A 143 -14.18 -1.38 5.74
N VAL A 144 -14.71 -2.60 5.65
CA VAL A 144 -14.06 -3.81 6.18
C VAL A 144 -13.55 -4.64 5.03
N GLY A 145 -12.29 -5.05 5.09
CA GLY A 145 -11.70 -5.87 4.05
C GLY A 145 -10.56 -6.74 4.55
N ARG A 146 -10.07 -7.59 3.66
CA ARG A 146 -8.93 -8.46 3.93
C ARG A 146 -7.62 -7.67 4.00
N TRP A 147 -6.83 -7.81 5.07
CA TRP A 147 -5.46 -7.28 5.12
C TRP A 147 -4.53 -8.09 4.22
N GLY A 148 -4.29 -7.59 3.02
CA GLY A 148 -3.55 -8.25 1.95
C GLY A 148 -4.30 -8.10 0.65
N VAL A 149 -3.79 -7.25 -0.24
CA VAL A 149 -4.42 -7.00 -1.54
C VAL A 149 -4.50 -8.28 -2.36
N VAL A 150 -5.71 -8.60 -2.84
CA VAL A 150 -5.92 -9.58 -3.91
C VAL A 150 -5.92 -8.80 -5.23
N PRO A 151 -4.95 -9.04 -6.12
CA PRO A 151 -4.85 -8.27 -7.35
C PRO A 151 -5.97 -8.62 -8.34
N PHE A 152 -6.36 -7.66 -9.17
CA PHE A 152 -7.42 -7.83 -10.17
C PHE A 152 -7.15 -8.96 -11.18
N PHE A 153 -5.88 -9.30 -11.42
CA PHE A 153 -5.48 -10.36 -12.36
C PHE A 153 -5.56 -11.78 -11.76
N HIS A 154 -5.83 -11.92 -10.45
CA HIS A 154 -5.97 -13.22 -9.81
C HIS A 154 -7.23 -13.94 -10.31
N LYS A 155 -7.07 -15.18 -10.80
CA LYS A 155 -8.14 -15.99 -11.43
C LYS A 155 -8.59 -17.13 -10.52
N GLY A 156 -9.06 -16.79 -9.33
CA GLY A 156 -9.59 -17.74 -8.35
C GLY A 156 -10.15 -16.99 -7.15
N PRO A 157 -10.76 -17.68 -6.18
CA PRO A 157 -11.29 -17.02 -5.00
C PRO A 157 -10.17 -16.35 -4.18
N ALA A 158 -10.52 -15.29 -3.44
CA ALA A 158 -9.57 -14.51 -2.64
C ALA A 158 -8.80 -15.35 -1.61
N LYS A 159 -9.42 -16.41 -1.08
CA LYS A 159 -8.80 -17.33 -0.11
C LYS A 159 -7.57 -18.06 -0.68
N ASP A 160 -7.47 -18.23 -1.99
CA ASP A 160 -6.36 -18.93 -2.65
C ASP A 160 -5.16 -18.02 -2.90
N TRP A 161 -5.33 -16.70 -2.80
CA TRP A 161 -4.23 -15.75 -2.93
C TRP A 161 -3.35 -15.76 -1.66
N LYS A 162 -2.24 -16.49 -1.67
CA LYS A 162 -1.35 -16.66 -0.50
C LYS A 162 -0.15 -15.71 -0.45
N ALA A 163 0.03 -14.85 -1.45
CA ALA A 163 1.17 -13.91 -1.49
C ALA A 163 1.10 -12.90 -0.34
N ALA A 164 2.27 -12.48 0.17
CA ALA A 164 2.41 -11.49 1.24
C ALA A 164 2.19 -10.07 0.70
N THR A 165 0.93 -9.70 0.52
CA THR A 165 0.50 -8.38 0.01
C THR A 165 -0.13 -7.50 1.09
N ASN A 166 -0.03 -7.88 2.36
CA ASN A 166 -0.50 -7.08 3.50
C ASN A 166 0.33 -5.80 3.68
N ASN A 167 1.61 -5.85 3.29
CA ASN A 167 2.51 -4.70 3.29
C ASN A 167 3.00 -4.37 1.88
N CYS A 168 3.06 -3.09 1.58
CA CYS A 168 3.51 -2.56 0.31
C CYS A 168 4.75 -1.67 0.52
N ARG A 169 5.86 -1.99 -0.16
CA ARG A 169 7.06 -1.13 -0.15
C ARG A 169 6.74 0.16 -0.93
N SER A 170 6.75 1.31 -0.27
CA SER A 170 6.51 2.61 -0.91
C SER A 170 7.50 2.91 -2.05
N GLU A 171 8.70 2.35 -2.00
CA GLU A 171 9.74 2.50 -3.00
C GLU A 171 9.40 1.80 -4.33
N GLU A 172 8.68 0.68 -4.29
CA GLU A 172 8.45 -0.20 -5.45
C GLU A 172 6.97 -0.26 -5.91
N MET A 173 6.06 0.38 -5.17
CA MET A 173 4.62 0.27 -5.39
C MET A 173 4.15 0.76 -6.78
N HIS A 174 4.89 1.69 -7.38
CA HIS A 174 4.59 2.24 -8.70
C HIS A 174 4.99 1.31 -9.86
N GLU A 175 5.83 0.31 -9.60
CA GLU A 175 6.30 -0.65 -10.60
C GLU A 175 5.53 -1.97 -10.52
N LYS A 176 5.23 -2.42 -9.30
CA LYS A 176 4.61 -3.73 -9.05
C LYS A 176 3.20 -3.80 -9.62
N ALA A 177 2.95 -4.82 -10.44
CA ALA A 177 1.63 -5.06 -11.04
C ALA A 177 0.50 -5.13 -10.01
N THR A 178 0.77 -5.65 -8.81
CA THR A 178 -0.19 -5.72 -7.70
C THR A 178 -0.68 -4.35 -7.24
N PHE A 179 0.16 -3.30 -7.29
CA PHE A 179 -0.11 -2.02 -6.61
C PHE A 179 -0.15 -0.81 -7.55
N ARG A 180 0.53 -0.85 -8.70
CA ARG A 180 0.74 0.33 -9.57
C ARG A 180 -0.54 1.04 -10.02
N GLN A 181 -1.60 0.27 -10.29
CA GLN A 181 -2.89 0.83 -10.68
C GLN A 181 -3.65 1.33 -9.46
N ILE A 182 -3.62 0.55 -8.38
CA ILE A 182 -4.28 0.86 -7.11
C ILE A 182 -3.78 2.20 -6.54
N LEU A 183 -2.47 2.44 -6.60
CA LEU A 183 -1.86 3.69 -6.16
C LEU A 183 -2.47 4.95 -6.80
N LYS A 184 -2.94 4.83 -8.05
CA LYS A 184 -3.51 5.95 -8.82
C LYS A 184 -4.98 6.20 -8.53
N GLU A 185 -5.68 5.21 -7.99
CA GLU A 185 -7.16 5.20 -7.97
C GLU A 185 -7.75 4.96 -6.57
N LYS A 186 -7.04 4.26 -5.69
CA LYS A 186 -7.62 3.61 -4.51
C LYS A 186 -6.70 3.69 -3.30
N ARG A 187 -6.46 4.93 -2.86
CA ARG A 187 -5.76 5.22 -1.60
C ARG A 187 -6.75 5.22 -0.44
N CYS A 188 -6.31 4.77 0.73
CA CYS A 188 -7.09 4.72 1.96
C CYS A 188 -6.22 5.07 3.18
N ILE A 189 -6.89 5.25 4.32
CA ILE A 189 -6.28 5.42 5.64
C ILE A 189 -6.63 4.19 6.47
N ILE A 190 -5.65 3.62 7.17
CA ILE A 190 -5.84 2.51 8.10
C ILE A 190 -5.70 3.06 9.52
N PRO A 191 -6.79 3.26 10.26
CA PRO A 191 -6.71 3.65 11.66
C PRO A 191 -6.24 2.46 12.52
N ALA A 192 -5.31 2.71 13.43
CA ALA A 192 -4.75 1.70 14.34
C ALA A 192 -4.48 2.31 15.72
N THR A 193 -4.58 1.52 16.79
CA THR A 193 -4.13 1.92 18.13
C THR A 193 -2.65 1.66 18.30
N HIS A 194 -2.15 0.55 17.76
CA HIS A 194 -0.74 0.21 17.71
C HIS A 194 -0.47 -0.78 16.58
N PHE A 195 0.78 -0.88 16.18
CA PHE A 195 1.30 -1.98 15.37
C PHE A 195 2.36 -2.74 16.15
N VAL A 196 2.76 -3.90 15.65
CA VAL A 196 3.66 -4.78 16.37
C VAL A 196 4.88 -5.13 15.54
N GLU A 197 6.05 -5.02 16.17
CA GLU A 197 7.30 -5.58 15.66
C GLU A 197 7.93 -6.55 16.64
N HIS A 198 8.80 -7.40 16.10
CA HIS A 198 9.44 -8.46 16.88
C HIS A 198 10.96 -8.31 16.83
N THR A 199 11.60 -8.36 17.99
CA THR A 199 13.08 -8.36 18.11
C THR A 199 13.55 -9.62 18.84
N GLY A 200 14.86 -9.89 18.84
CA GLY A 200 15.42 -11.10 19.44
C GLY A 200 15.71 -12.23 18.45
N PRO A 201 16.26 -13.36 18.94
CA PRO A 201 16.61 -14.50 18.09
C PRO A 201 15.37 -15.31 17.71
N LYS A 202 15.42 -15.93 16.52
CA LYS A 202 14.34 -16.77 16.01
C LYS A 202 13.95 -17.86 17.03
N GLY A 203 12.66 -17.96 17.33
CA GLY A 203 12.12 -18.90 18.32
C GLY A 203 12.06 -18.36 19.76
N ARG A 204 12.65 -17.19 20.02
CA ARG A 204 12.57 -16.44 21.29
C ARG A 204 12.41 -14.95 21.02
N MET A 205 11.50 -14.63 20.09
CA MET A 205 11.23 -13.25 19.70
C MET A 205 10.43 -12.54 20.79
N THR A 206 10.80 -11.32 21.11
CA THR A 206 10.01 -10.41 21.95
C THR A 206 9.09 -9.60 21.06
N LYS A 207 7.80 -9.59 21.40
CA LYS A 207 6.77 -8.79 20.74
C LYS A 207 6.78 -7.38 21.34
N HIS A 208 6.85 -6.35 20.52
CA HIS A 208 6.75 -4.95 20.93
C HIS A 208 5.49 -4.33 20.32
N ALA A 209 4.57 -3.84 21.16
CA ALA A 209 3.50 -2.96 20.74
C ALA A 209 4.07 -1.54 20.56
N ILE A 210 3.76 -0.91 19.43
CA ILE A 210 4.30 0.38 19.02
C ILE A 210 3.14 1.32 18.73
N SER A 211 3.05 2.39 19.51
CA SER A 211 1.96 3.38 19.47
C SER A 211 2.52 4.81 19.47
N PRO A 212 1.71 5.84 19.21
CA PRO A 212 2.12 7.22 19.41
C PRO A 212 2.45 7.50 20.89
N ALA A 213 3.49 8.31 21.12
CA ALA A 213 3.94 8.65 22.47
C ALA A 213 2.97 9.58 23.21
N ASP A 214 2.12 10.32 22.48
CA ASP A 214 1.10 11.22 23.01
C ASP A 214 -0.24 10.52 23.29
N GLY A 215 -0.34 9.20 23.01
CA GLY A 215 -1.55 8.42 23.19
C GLY A 215 -2.61 8.60 22.10
N SER A 216 -2.33 9.35 21.03
CA SER A 216 -3.22 9.44 19.88
C SER A 216 -3.35 8.09 19.15
N PRO A 217 -4.37 7.87 18.31
CA PRO A 217 -4.34 6.78 17.35
C PRO A 217 -3.29 7.02 16.27
N LEU A 218 -2.93 5.95 15.57
CA LEU A 218 -2.20 5.99 14.31
C LEU A 218 -3.16 6.08 13.13
N PHE A 219 -2.81 6.91 12.16
CA PHE A 219 -3.41 6.88 10.84
C PHE A 219 -2.33 6.44 9.85
N LEU A 220 -2.51 5.28 9.22
CA LEU A 220 -1.49 4.69 8.36
C LEU A 220 -1.91 4.79 6.90
N ALA A 221 -0.99 5.19 6.02
CA ALA A 221 -1.27 5.22 4.59
C ALA A 221 -1.47 3.79 4.07
N GLY A 222 -2.56 3.59 3.32
CA GLY A 222 -2.87 2.30 2.71
C GLY A 222 -3.38 2.42 1.28
N LEU A 223 -3.41 1.27 0.61
CA LEU A 223 -4.08 1.11 -0.68
C LEU A 223 -5.17 0.04 -0.54
N TRP A 224 -6.27 0.17 -1.28
CA TRP A 224 -7.38 -0.80 -1.22
C TRP A 224 -7.81 -1.28 -2.61
N ALA A 225 -8.36 -2.48 -2.68
CA ALA A 225 -8.73 -3.15 -3.93
C ALA A 225 -10.05 -3.91 -3.78
N ARG A 226 -10.71 -4.13 -4.91
CA ARG A 226 -11.79 -5.10 -5.05
C ARG A 226 -11.32 -6.20 -5.98
N HIS A 227 -11.62 -7.44 -5.61
CA HIS A 227 -11.44 -8.61 -6.44
C HIS A 227 -12.78 -9.33 -6.53
N THR A 228 -13.26 -9.60 -7.74
CA THR A 228 -14.53 -10.27 -7.97
C THR A 228 -14.30 -11.60 -8.68
N TRP A 229 -14.84 -12.67 -8.12
CA TRP A 229 -14.75 -14.01 -8.67
C TRP A 229 -16.10 -14.70 -8.56
N GLN A 230 -16.65 -15.16 -9.70
CA GLN A 230 -17.95 -15.83 -9.76
C GLN A 230 -19.09 -15.06 -9.06
N GLY A 231 -19.09 -13.73 -9.16
CA GLY A 231 -20.09 -12.86 -8.54
C GLY A 231 -19.80 -12.48 -7.08
N GLU A 232 -18.87 -13.16 -6.41
CA GLU A 232 -18.43 -12.79 -5.06
C GLU A 232 -17.36 -11.70 -5.12
N THR A 233 -17.59 -10.58 -4.45
CA THR A 233 -16.62 -9.48 -4.37
C THR A 233 -15.95 -9.45 -3.00
N THR A 234 -14.61 -9.51 -2.99
CA THR A 234 -13.79 -9.32 -1.79
C THR A 234 -13.11 -7.96 -1.85
N GLU A 235 -13.32 -7.15 -0.80
CA GLU A 235 -12.50 -5.96 -0.55
C GLU A 235 -11.22 -6.35 0.20
N SER A 236 -10.11 -5.70 -0.14
CA SER A 236 -8.83 -5.93 0.50
C SER A 236 -8.00 -4.66 0.55
N TYR A 237 -7.05 -4.58 1.48
CA TYR A 237 -6.15 -3.43 1.60
C TYR A 237 -4.73 -3.84 1.96
N THR A 238 -3.80 -2.90 1.85
CA THR A 238 -2.39 -3.07 2.19
C THR A 238 -1.88 -1.83 2.90
N MET A 239 -0.97 -2.03 3.86
CA MET A 239 -0.32 -0.96 4.60
C MET A 239 0.95 -0.54 3.85
N LEU A 240 1.13 0.77 3.65
CA LEU A 240 2.37 1.27 3.08
C LEU A 240 3.48 1.27 4.12
N MET A 241 4.64 0.78 3.70
CA MET A 241 5.85 0.74 4.48
C MET A 241 6.93 1.59 3.82
N GLN A 242 7.66 2.36 4.62
CA GLN A 242 8.81 3.15 4.21
C GLN A 242 10.07 2.74 4.99
N GLY A 243 11.23 3.17 4.50
CA GLY A 243 12.48 3.00 5.25
C GLY A 243 12.51 3.85 6.52
N VAL A 244 13.35 3.46 7.47
CA VAL A 244 13.69 4.28 8.63
C VAL A 244 14.96 5.08 8.34
N THR A 245 15.09 6.24 8.98
CA THR A 245 16.35 7.00 9.04
C THR A 245 16.96 6.85 10.43
N ASP A 246 18.22 7.27 10.60
CA ASP A 246 18.91 7.22 11.90
C ASP A 246 18.22 8.05 13.00
N ALA A 247 17.38 9.02 12.61
CA ALA A 247 16.60 9.84 13.54
C ALA A 247 15.28 9.17 13.96
N CYS A 248 14.82 8.12 13.28
CA CYS A 248 13.53 7.49 13.58
C CYS A 248 13.63 6.59 14.81
N ASP A 249 12.59 6.60 15.65
CA ASP A 249 12.51 5.70 16.82
C ASP A 249 12.61 4.21 16.45
N MET A 250 12.07 3.85 15.28
CA MET A 250 12.04 2.48 14.76
C MET A 250 13.42 1.92 14.38
N VAL A 251 14.48 2.73 14.24
CA VAL A 251 15.78 2.31 13.73
C VAL A 251 16.41 1.15 14.53
N ARG A 252 16.10 1.07 15.83
CA ARG A 252 16.59 0.00 16.72
C ARG A 252 15.74 -1.28 16.69
N PHE A 253 14.55 -1.22 16.08
CA PHE A 253 13.56 -2.30 16.07
C PHE A 253 13.44 -2.96 14.69
N HIS A 254 13.41 -2.16 13.62
CA HIS A 254 13.28 -2.66 12.25
C HIS A 254 13.83 -1.61 11.26
N ASP A 255 14.32 -2.05 10.10
CA ASP A 255 14.76 -1.15 9.01
C ASP A 255 13.60 -0.42 8.29
N ARG A 256 12.36 -0.64 8.72
CA ARG A 256 11.12 -0.22 8.04
C ARG A 256 10.07 0.17 9.07
N GLN A 257 9.15 1.03 8.67
CA GLN A 257 8.00 1.44 9.46
C GLN A 257 6.79 1.75 8.57
N PRO A 258 5.57 1.73 9.11
CA PRO A 258 4.41 2.24 8.40
C PRO A 258 4.58 3.71 8.00
N VAL A 259 3.88 4.14 6.95
CA VAL A 259 3.77 5.56 6.62
C VAL A 259 2.67 6.19 7.50
N PHE A 260 3.07 7.01 8.46
CA PHE A 260 2.15 7.73 9.35
C PHE A 260 1.58 8.96 8.65
N LEU A 261 0.30 9.23 8.88
CA LEU A 261 -0.44 10.37 8.36
C LEU A 261 -0.85 11.29 9.50
N ASP A 262 -0.43 12.54 9.40
CA ASP A 262 -1.01 13.66 10.12
C ASP A 262 -2.14 14.31 9.31
N ARG A 263 -2.69 15.41 9.83
CA ARG A 263 -3.74 16.21 9.19
C ARG A 263 -3.43 16.64 7.76
N GLU A 264 -2.22 17.13 7.51
CA GLU A 264 -1.84 17.66 6.20
C GLU A 264 -1.58 16.52 5.21
N SER A 265 -0.75 15.58 5.63
CA SER A 265 -0.37 14.43 4.82
C SER A 265 -1.54 13.50 4.52
N ALA A 266 -2.56 13.38 5.39
CA ALA A 266 -3.78 12.66 5.09
C ALA A 266 -4.55 13.27 3.91
N ARG A 267 -4.66 14.61 3.84
CA ARG A 267 -5.32 15.30 2.72
C ARG A 267 -4.56 15.09 1.42
N ILE A 268 -3.24 15.30 1.44
CA ILE A 268 -2.37 15.07 0.28
C ILE A 268 -2.43 13.60 -0.15
N TRP A 269 -2.44 12.68 0.81
CA TRP A 269 -2.48 11.25 0.52
C TRP A 269 -3.77 10.87 -0.19
N LEU A 270 -4.92 11.35 0.27
CA LEU A 270 -6.22 11.02 -0.34
C LEU A 270 -6.49 11.76 -1.65
N ASP A 271 -5.86 12.90 -1.89
CA ASP A 271 -5.91 13.60 -3.18
C ASP A 271 -5.11 12.82 -4.25
N LEU A 272 -5.83 12.20 -5.19
CA LEU A 272 -5.22 11.41 -6.26
C LEU A 272 -4.43 12.25 -7.26
N SER A 273 -4.66 13.56 -7.33
CA SER A 273 -3.94 14.50 -8.18
C SER A 273 -2.63 15.02 -7.55
N ALA A 274 -2.55 14.98 -6.22
CA ALA A 274 -1.37 15.41 -5.49
C ALA A 274 -0.20 14.41 -5.61
N ASP A 275 1.03 14.94 -5.55
CA ASP A 275 2.23 14.10 -5.50
C ASP A 275 2.38 13.45 -4.12
N TYR A 276 1.95 12.19 -4.06
CA TYR A 276 1.99 11.37 -2.86
C TYR A 276 3.41 11.23 -2.27
N ARG A 277 4.48 11.46 -3.03
CA ARG A 277 5.86 11.32 -2.51
C ARG A 277 6.14 12.28 -1.37
N SER A 278 5.45 13.41 -1.34
CA SER A 278 5.53 14.39 -0.24
C SER A 278 5.02 13.84 1.10
N VAL A 279 4.26 12.73 1.10
CA VAL A 279 3.77 12.01 2.29
C VAL A 279 4.79 10.98 2.80
N LEU A 280 5.74 10.54 1.96
CA LEU A 280 6.76 9.55 2.31
C LEU A 280 7.90 10.17 3.14
N LYS A 281 7.56 10.64 4.33
CA LYS A 281 8.44 11.31 5.28
C LYS A 281 8.46 10.49 6.57
N PRO A 282 9.54 9.71 6.81
CA PRO A 282 9.75 9.08 8.11
C PRO A 282 9.69 10.14 9.22
N PRO A 283 8.99 9.88 10.34
CA PRO A 283 8.98 10.83 11.44
C PRO A 283 10.36 10.95 12.08
N GLY A 284 10.55 12.01 12.88
CA GLY A 284 11.74 12.16 13.71
C GLY A 284 11.77 11.20 14.90
N SER A 285 12.47 11.63 15.96
CA SER A 285 12.60 10.88 17.21
C SER A 285 11.55 11.28 18.25
N ARG A 286 11.29 10.39 19.20
CA ARG A 286 10.41 10.57 20.38
C ARG A 286 8.94 10.81 20.03
N VAL A 287 8.48 10.22 18.94
CA VAL A 287 7.06 10.26 18.55
C VAL A 287 6.35 8.92 18.79
N LEU A 288 7.10 7.84 18.98
CA LEU A 288 6.57 6.51 19.28
C LEU A 288 6.90 6.07 20.71
N ALA A 289 5.95 5.37 21.32
CA ALA A 289 6.13 4.58 22.53
C ALA A 289 6.19 3.09 22.17
N PHE A 290 6.94 2.32 22.98
CA PHE A 290 7.22 0.91 22.76
C PHE A 290 6.93 0.12 24.03
N ASP A 291 6.23 -1.00 23.91
CA ASP A 291 5.95 -1.90 25.03
C ASP A 291 6.22 -3.36 24.63
N PRO A 292 7.28 -4.01 25.17
CA PRO A 292 8.27 -3.45 26.09
C PRO A 292 9.20 -2.42 25.38
N PRO A 293 9.85 -1.51 26.12
CA PRO A 293 10.49 -0.34 25.55
C PRO A 293 11.84 -0.59 24.87
N GLU A 294 12.53 -1.68 25.23
CA GLU A 294 13.88 -1.94 24.75
C GLU A 294 13.91 -3.14 23.77
N PRO A 295 14.56 -3.01 22.61
CA PRO A 295 14.69 -4.11 21.67
C PRO A 295 15.62 -5.19 22.24
N VAL A 296 15.30 -6.44 21.92
CA VAL A 296 16.11 -7.62 22.26
C VAL A 296 17.07 -7.92 21.11
N ALA A 297 18.35 -8.15 21.42
CA ALA A 297 19.38 -8.48 20.45
C ALA A 297 19.07 -9.81 19.72
N ALA A 298 19.27 -9.83 18.40
CA ALA A 298 18.96 -10.96 17.52
C ALA A 298 20.09 -11.98 17.37
#